data_AF-A0A847J2L7-F1
#
_entry.id   AF-A0A847J2L7-F1
#
_cell.length_a   1.000
_cell.length_b   1.000
_cell.length_c   1.000
_cell.angle_alpha   90.00
_cell.angle_beta   90.00
_cell.angle_gamma   90.00
#
_symmetry.space_group_name_H-M   'P 1'
#
loop_
_entity.id
_entity.type
_entity.pdbx_description
1 polymer ?
#
loop_
_entity_poly.entity_id
_entity_poly.type
_entity_poly.pdbx_seq_one_letter_code
_entity_poly.pdbx_strand_id
1 'polypeptide(L)'
;MANYLLEIGVEEMPAHLVSAASQQLARRTADFLTENRVTFESITKFSTPRRLAVLVNGLADTSASIDEEVKGPSAKIAKDAEGNWS
;
A
#
# COMPACT_ATOMS: atom_id res chain seq x y z
N MET A 1 -1.83 1.37 15.50
CA MET A 1 -2.53 0.76 14.35
C MET A 1 -3.97 1.23 14.36
N ALA A 2 -4.37 1.90 13.30
CA ALA A 2 -5.66 2.56 13.18
C ALA A 2 -6.60 1.77 12.26
N ASN A 3 -7.91 2.05 12.37
CA ASN A 3 -8.90 1.56 11.42
C ASN A 3 -9.24 2.68 10.44
N TYR A 4 -9.19 2.37 9.15
CA TYR A 4 -9.46 3.33 8.08
C TYR A 4 -10.65 2.89 7.25
N LEU A 5 -11.65 3.77 7.11
CA LEU A 5 -12.85 3.53 6.30
C LEU A 5 -12.79 4.38 5.03
N LEU A 6 -12.81 3.73 3.88
CA LEU A 6 -13.05 4.38 2.59
C LEU A 6 -14.48 4.08 2.15
N GLU A 7 -15.26 5.14 1.91
CA GLU A 7 -16.60 5.03 1.34
C GLU A 7 -16.72 5.80 0.03
N ILE A 8 -17.40 5.19 -0.92
CA ILE A 8 -17.73 5.79 -2.22
C ILE A 8 -19.25 5.76 -2.36
N GLY A 9 -19.85 6.96 -2.38
CA GLY A 9 -21.24 7.13 -2.78
C GLY A 9 -21.35 7.00 -4.30
N VAL A 10 -22.32 6.20 -4.76
CA VAL A 10 -22.56 5.98 -6.19
C VAL A 10 -24.04 6.22 -6.51
N GLU A 11 -24.35 6.43 -7.79
CA GLU A 11 -25.72 6.32 -8.27
C GLU A 11 -26.23 4.88 -8.14
N GLU A 12 -27.50 4.65 -8.44
CA GLU A 12 -28.08 3.32 -8.29
C GLU A 12 -27.44 2.31 -9.25
N MET A 13 -26.64 1.40 -8.67
CA MET A 13 -25.98 0.34 -9.41
C MET A 13 -26.91 -0.87 -9.59
N PRO A 14 -26.90 -1.49 -10.78
CA PRO A 14 -27.55 -2.78 -10.99
C PRO A 14 -27.06 -3.83 -9.98
N ALA A 15 -27.99 -4.58 -9.38
CA ALA A 15 -27.69 -5.53 -8.30
C ALA A 15 -26.58 -6.55 -8.65
N HIS A 16 -26.55 -7.00 -9.91
CA HIS A 16 -25.54 -7.95 -10.39
C HIS A 16 -24.12 -7.37 -10.44
N LEU A 17 -23.95 -6.04 -10.48
CA LEU A 17 -22.65 -5.38 -10.49
C LEU A 17 -22.14 -5.06 -9.07
N VAL A 18 -23.03 -4.94 -8.08
CA VAL A 18 -22.69 -4.52 -6.71
C VAL A 18 -21.62 -5.43 -6.10
N SER A 19 -21.82 -6.74 -6.15
CA SER A 19 -20.89 -7.71 -5.58
C SER A 19 -19.52 -7.68 -6.26
N ALA A 20 -19.50 -7.58 -7.59
CA ALA A 20 -18.27 -7.53 -8.37
C ALA A 20 -17.48 -6.25 -8.10
N ALA A 21 -18.15 -5.10 -8.08
CA ALA A 21 -17.54 -3.80 -7.78
C ALA A 21 -16.99 -3.74 -6.35
N SER A 22 -17.73 -4.25 -5.37
CA SER A 22 -17.29 -4.36 -3.98
C SER A 22 -16.02 -5.22 -3.84
N GLN A 23 -15.98 -6.37 -4.52
CA GLN A 23 -14.79 -7.22 -4.53
C GLN A 23 -13.60 -6.56 -5.23
N GLN A 24 -13.85 -5.85 -6.34
CA GLN A 24 -12.81 -5.13 -7.06
C GLN A 24 -12.22 -4.00 -6.21
N LEU A 25 -13.06 -3.23 -5.50
CA LEU A 25 -12.60 -2.16 -4.61
C LEU A 25 -11.68 -2.73 -3.52
N ALA A 26 -12.12 -3.78 -2.81
CA ALA A 26 -11.33 -4.41 -1.77
C ALA A 26 -9.97 -4.93 -2.29
N ARG A 27 -9.96 -5.58 -3.46
CA ARG A 27 -8.73 -6.05 -4.09
C ARG A 27 -7.80 -4.89 -4.45
N ARG A 28 -8.30 -3.85 -5.13
CA ARG A 28 -7.49 -2.69 -5.52
C ARG A 28 -6.93 -1.96 -4.32
N THR A 29 -7.67 -1.86 -3.21
CA THR A 29 -7.17 -1.29 -1.95
C THR A 29 -6.04 -2.15 -1.36
N ALA A 30 -6.18 -3.47 -1.33
CA ALA A 30 -5.11 -4.37 -0.85
C ALA A 30 -3.84 -4.26 -1.70
N ASP A 31 -4.01 -4.30 -3.04
CA ASP A 31 -2.90 -4.20 -3.99
C ASP A 31 -2.19 -2.85 -3.82
N PHE A 32 -2.93 -1.74 -3.75
CA PHE A 32 -2.38 -0.40 -3.54
C PHE A 32 -1.60 -0.26 -2.22
N LEU A 33 -2.14 -0.75 -1.11
CA LEU A 33 -1.44 -0.70 0.19
C LEU A 33 -0.15 -1.53 0.17
N THR A 34 -0.21 -2.70 -0.45
CA THR A 34 0.95 -3.60 -0.59
C THR A 34 2.04 -2.97 -1.47
N GLU A 35 1.68 -2.41 -2.61
CA GLU A 35 2.59 -1.70 -3.53
C GLU A 35 3.30 -0.52 -2.83
N ASN A 36 2.58 0.19 -1.96
CA ASN A 36 3.11 1.30 -1.17
C ASN A 36 3.76 0.86 0.16
N ARG A 37 3.95 -0.45 0.36
CA ARG A 37 4.59 -1.05 1.55
C ARG A 37 3.95 -0.59 2.86
N VAL A 38 2.63 -0.41 2.84
CA VAL A 38 1.81 -0.11 4.02
C VAL A 38 1.21 -1.42 4.51
N THR A 39 1.55 -1.81 5.73
CA THR A 39 1.02 -3.03 6.34
C THR A 39 -0.40 -2.80 6.89
N PHE A 40 -1.21 -3.84 6.83
CA PHE A 40 -2.56 -3.90 7.38
C PHE A 40 -2.89 -5.34 7.80
N GLU A 41 -3.84 -5.52 8.71
CA GLU A 41 -4.22 -6.85 9.21
C GLU A 41 -5.29 -7.50 8.33
N SER A 42 -6.34 -6.75 7.98
CA SER A 42 -7.45 -7.26 7.18
C SER A 42 -8.21 -6.14 6.47
N ILE A 43 -8.94 -6.52 5.41
CA ILE A 43 -9.88 -5.64 4.72
C ILE A 43 -11.27 -6.28 4.74
N THR A 44 -12.24 -5.55 5.28
CA THR A 44 -13.65 -5.92 5.25
C THR A 44 -14.39 -5.06 4.23
N LYS A 45 -15.22 -5.66 3.39
CA LYS A 45 -15.98 -4.97 2.34
C LYS A 45 -17.45 -4.84 2.69
N PHE A 46 -18.05 -3.72 2.34
CA PHE A 46 -19.47 -3.45 2.48
C PHE A 46 -20.01 -2.89 1.16
N SER A 47 -21.27 -3.19 0.87
CA SER A 47 -21.90 -2.68 -0.33
C SER A 47 -23.41 -2.62 -0.20
N THR A 48 -23.98 -1.57 -0.78
CA THR A 48 -25.40 -1.39 -1.07
C THR A 48 -25.52 -0.92 -2.53
N PRO A 49 -26.72 -0.90 -3.13
CA PRO A 49 -26.89 -0.40 -4.50
C PRO A 49 -26.37 1.03 -4.73
N ARG A 50 -26.24 1.86 -3.69
CA ARG A 50 -25.80 3.27 -3.77
C ARG A 50 -24.50 3.58 -3.02
N ARG A 51 -23.81 2.56 -2.51
CA ARG A 51 -22.57 2.74 -1.74
C ARG A 51 -21.65 1.53 -1.83
N LEU A 52 -20.37 1.78 -2.03
CA LEU A 52 -19.30 0.80 -1.83
C LEU A 52 -18.40 1.28 -0.69
N ALA A 53 -17.97 0.38 0.18
CA ALA A 53 -17.06 0.74 1.26
C ALA A 53 -16.09 -0.38 1.59
N VAL A 54 -14.91 -0.01 2.06
CA VAL A 54 -13.90 -0.93 2.60
C VAL A 54 -13.37 -0.39 3.92
N LEU A 55 -13.35 -1.26 4.92
CA LEU A 55 -12.73 -1.01 6.22
C LEU A 55 -11.41 -1.75 6.27
N VAL A 56 -10.32 -0.99 6.37
CA VAL A 56 -8.97 -1.52 6.57
C VAL A 56 -8.69 -1.54 8.06
N ASN A 57 -8.50 -2.73 8.63
CA ASN A 57 -8.18 -2.91 10.03
C ASN A 57 -6.66 -3.03 10.21
N GLY A 58 -6.17 -2.46 11.31
CA GLY A 58 -4.76 -2.58 11.67
C GLY A 58 -3.82 -1.85 10.69
N LEU A 59 -4.26 -0.73 10.12
CA LEU A 59 -3.44 0.04 9.19
C LEU A 59 -2.25 0.66 9.94
N ALA A 60 -1.05 0.50 9.38
CA ALA A 60 0.15 1.14 9.89
C ALA A 60 0.11 2.67 9.69
N ASP A 61 0.61 3.41 10.67
CA ASP A 61 0.62 4.88 10.64
C ASP A 61 1.65 5.43 9.64
N THR A 62 2.67 4.64 9.29
CA THR A 62 3.69 4.97 8.30
C THR A 62 4.05 3.74 7.46
N SER A 63 4.40 3.94 6.19
CA SER A 63 5.00 2.89 5.36
C SER A 63 6.28 2.36 6.00
N ALA A 64 6.60 1.08 5.74
CA ALA A 64 7.83 0.49 6.24
C ALA A 64 9.07 1.27 5.75
N SER A 65 9.97 1.60 6.68
CA SER A 65 11.23 2.26 6.37
C SER A 65 12.06 1.44 5.38
N ILE A 66 12.67 2.13 4.41
CA ILE A 66 13.68 1.56 3.53
C ILE A 66 15.02 1.81 4.19
N ASP A 67 15.59 0.79 4.83
CA ASP A 67 17.03 0.74 5.09
C ASP A 67 17.72 0.26 3.82
N GLU A 68 18.07 1.20 2.95
CA GLU A 68 18.94 0.91 1.81
C GLU A 68 20.39 0.98 2.31
N GLU A 69 20.96 -0.19 2.59
CA GLU A 69 22.39 -0.30 2.88
C GLU A 69 23.17 -0.12 1.57
N VAL A 70 23.34 1.13 1.14
CA VAL A 70 24.19 1.46 -0.01
C VAL A 70 25.63 1.15 0.39
N LYS A 71 26.09 -0.06 0.06
CA LYS A 71 27.52 -0.35 0.02
C LYS A 71 28.12 0.58 -1.02
N GLY A 72 28.75 1.67 -0.55
CA GLY A 72 29.56 2.54 -1.41
C GLY A 72 30.57 1.73 -2.22
N PRO A 73 31.14 2.29 -3.31
CA PRO A 73 32.15 1.59 -4.09
C PRO A 73 33.22 1.03 -3.17
N SER A 74 33.65 -0.22 -3.42
CA SER A 74 34.55 -0.92 -2.51
C SER A 74 35.72 -0.01 -2.13
N ALA A 75 36.06 0.07 -0.84
CA ALA A 75 37.17 0.87 -0.33
C ALA A 75 38.53 0.57 -1.01
N LYS A 76 38.60 -0.48 -1.84
CA LYS A 76 39.73 -0.82 -2.71
C LYS A 76 39.91 0.09 -3.94
N ILE A 77 38.93 0.93 -4.29
CA ILE A 77 39.01 1.83 -5.47
C ILE A 77 39.21 3.31 -5.05
N ALA A 78 39.12 3.62 -3.75
CA ALA A 78 39.20 4.99 -3.23
C ALA A 78 40.62 5.54 -3.04
N LYS A 79 41.66 4.79 -3.44
CA LYS A 79 43.06 5.24 -3.36
C LYS A 79 43.81 4.83 -4.62
N ASP A 80 44.52 5.78 -5.20
CA ASP A 80 45.56 5.52 -6.19
C ASP A 80 46.74 4.75 -5.56
N ALA A 81 47.69 4.29 -6.38
CA ALA A 81 48.87 3.54 -5.93
C ALA A 81 49.80 4.37 -5.00
N GLU A 82 49.55 5.67 -4.85
CA GLU A 82 50.32 6.63 -4.05
C GLU A 82 49.57 7.08 -2.78
N GLY A 83 48.38 6.54 -2.51
CA GLY A 83 47.68 6.70 -1.25
C GLY A 83 46.90 8.00 -1.07
N ASN A 84 46.67 8.76 -2.15
CA ASN A 84 45.88 9.99 -2.10
C ASN A 84 44.39 9.71 -2.31
N TRP A 85 43.57 10.53 -1.67
CA TRP A 85 42.11 10.49 -1.79
C TRP A 85 41.69 11.26 -3.05
N SER A 86 40.92 10.63 -3.93
CA SER A 86 40.12 11.32 -4.95
C SER A 86 38.65 11.31 -4.57
#